data_AF-J0QW24-F1
#
_entry.id   AF-J0QW24-F1
#
_cell.length_a   1.000
_cell.length_b   1.000
_cell.length_c   1.000
_cell.angle_alpha   90.00
_cell.angle_beta   90.00
_cell.angle_gamma   90.00
#
_symmetry.space_group_name_H-M   'P 1'
#
loop_
_entity.id
_entity.type
_entity.pdbx_description
1 polymer ?
#
loop_
_entity_poly.entity_id
_entity_poly.type
_entity_poly.pdbx_seq_one_letter_code
_entity_poly.pdbx_strand_id
1 'polypeptide(L)'
;MENPVLIHSNEILLVAYDKDQHIAESGPLDASQILSIVDEADDAIQIFRINPSEKSCEDISEDIAEIYLRECEEQCFNGNIPHDFILHSTAYGFFLDDIKQREYDDVMYGSYEQQHRLRSCDVL
;
A
#
# COMPACT_ATOMS: atom_id res chain seq x y z
N MET A 1 -11.27 5.46 -7.78
CA MET A 1 -11.75 5.40 -6.37
C MET A 1 -12.38 4.04 -6.22
N GLU A 2 -11.55 3.02 -6.00
CA GLU A 2 -12.05 1.69 -5.65
C GLU A 2 -12.04 1.59 -4.12
N ASN A 3 -13.02 0.86 -3.60
CA ASN A 3 -13.58 1.02 -2.25
C ASN A 3 -12.53 1.04 -1.13
N PRO A 4 -12.69 1.89 -0.09
CA PRO A 4 -11.84 1.80 1.08
C PRO A 4 -11.95 0.42 1.69
N VAL A 5 -10.81 -0.22 1.96
CA VAL A 5 -10.76 -1.47 2.72
C VAL A 5 -11.24 -1.16 4.14
N LEU A 6 -12.36 -1.77 4.53
CA LEU A 6 -13.00 -1.61 5.82
C LEU A 6 -13.21 -2.99 6.44
N ILE A 7 -13.08 -3.12 7.75
CA ILE A 7 -13.49 -4.32 8.50
C ILE A 7 -14.78 -3.96 9.22
N HIS A 8 -15.86 -4.67 8.95
CA HIS A 8 -17.15 -4.41 9.58
C HIS A 8 -17.20 -4.93 11.02
N SER A 9 -18.14 -4.47 11.84
CA SER A 9 -18.26 -4.87 13.26
C SER A 9 -18.49 -6.36 13.49
N ASN A 10 -18.93 -7.09 12.47
CA ASN A 10 -19.13 -8.54 12.47
C ASN A 10 -17.95 -9.29 11.80
N GLU A 11 -16.87 -8.60 11.49
CA GLU A 11 -15.69 -9.12 10.81
C GLU A 11 -14.45 -8.98 11.69
N ILE A 12 -13.43 -9.75 11.34
CA ILE A 12 -12.16 -9.82 12.05
C ILE A 12 -11.05 -9.59 11.03
N LEU A 13 -10.12 -8.68 11.34
CA LEU A 13 -8.84 -8.55 10.67
C LEU A 13 -7.90 -9.60 11.25
N LEU A 14 -7.26 -10.39 10.39
CA LEU A 14 -6.19 -11.31 10.78
C LEU A 14 -4.93 -10.95 10.01
N VAL A 15 -3.90 -10.48 10.71
CA VAL A 15 -2.57 -10.21 10.16
C VAL A 15 -1.66 -11.33 10.59
N ALA A 16 -1.14 -12.11 9.63
CA ALA A 16 -0.13 -13.13 9.87
C ALA A 16 1.26 -12.54 9.61
N TYR A 17 2.16 -12.67 10.58
CA TYR A 17 3.52 -12.15 10.55
C TYR A 17 4.46 -13.11 11.28
N ASP A 18 5.71 -13.22 10.82
CA ASP A 18 6.65 -14.25 11.28
C ASP A 18 6.07 -15.68 11.21
N LYS A 19 6.87 -16.74 11.34
CA LYS A 19 6.45 -18.10 10.96
C LYS A 19 5.27 -18.70 11.72
N ASP A 20 4.79 -18.08 12.80
CA ASP A 20 3.65 -18.57 13.60
C ASP A 20 2.90 -17.45 14.37
N GLN A 21 3.21 -16.17 14.15
CA GLN A 21 2.58 -15.07 14.91
C GLN A 21 1.41 -14.46 14.13
N HIS A 22 0.45 -13.92 14.88
CA HIS A 22 -0.70 -13.26 14.29
C HIS A 22 -1.28 -12.18 15.21
N ILE A 23 -1.82 -11.14 14.60
CA ILE A 23 -2.68 -10.14 15.24
C ILE A 23 -4.09 -10.39 14.73
N ALA A 24 -5.05 -10.52 15.65
CA ALA A 24 -6.46 -10.66 15.30
C ALA A 24 -7.27 -9.58 16.00
N GLU A 25 -7.86 -8.67 15.24
CA GLU A 25 -8.62 -7.54 15.75
C GLU A 25 -10.05 -7.56 15.20
N SER A 26 -11.02 -7.32 16.08
CA SER A 26 -12.43 -7.26 15.67
C SER A 26 -12.75 -5.87 15.12
N GLY A 27 -13.60 -5.82 14.09
CA GLY A 27 -14.10 -4.57 13.57
C GLY A 27 -15.00 -3.81 14.57
N PRO A 28 -15.37 -2.57 14.23
CA PRO A 28 -15.11 -1.90 12.97
C PRO A 28 -13.70 -1.29 12.89
N LEU A 29 -13.01 -1.47 11.77
CA LEU A 29 -11.71 -0.85 11.49
C LEU A 29 -11.74 -0.16 10.14
N ASP A 30 -11.20 1.06 10.09
CA ASP A 30 -10.93 1.76 8.82
C ASP A 30 -9.51 1.49 8.29
N ALA A 31 -9.24 1.95 7.06
CA ALA A 31 -7.95 1.76 6.41
C ALA A 31 -6.76 2.27 7.25
N SER A 32 -6.90 3.42 7.93
CA SER A 32 -5.81 3.98 8.73
C SER A 32 -5.51 3.13 9.98
N GLN A 33 -6.55 2.59 10.60
CA GLN A 33 -6.41 1.67 11.73
C GLN A 33 -5.79 0.34 11.28
N ILE A 34 -6.21 -0.19 10.12
CA ILE A 34 -5.63 -1.41 9.55
C ILE A 34 -4.13 -1.21 9.28
N LEU A 35 -3.74 -0.10 8.65
CA LEU A 35 -2.32 0.20 8.41
C LEU A 35 -1.53 0.28 9.72
N SER A 36 -2.08 0.93 10.75
CA SER A 36 -1.41 1.00 12.07
C SER A 36 -1.21 -0.40 12.68
N ILE A 37 -2.17 -1.30 12.54
CA ILE A 37 -2.05 -2.69 13.03
C ILE A 37 -1.01 -3.47 12.21
N VAL A 38 -0.97 -3.25 10.90
CA VAL A 38 0.03 -3.86 10.01
C VAL A 38 1.43 -3.36 10.33
N ASP A 39 1.61 -2.07 10.62
CA ASP A 39 2.90 -1.51 11.03
C ASP A 39 3.37 -1.99 12.42
N GLU A 40 2.45 -2.39 13.31
CA GLU A 40 2.81 -3.07 14.56
C GLU A 40 3.31 -4.50 14.34
N ALA A 41 2.89 -5.15 13.25
CA ALA A 41 3.32 -6.49 12.88
C ALA A 41 4.62 -6.40 12.05
N ASP A 42 5.78 -6.54 12.71
CA ASP A 42 7.06 -6.64 12.02
C ASP A 42 7.02 -7.80 11.00
N ASP A 43 7.24 -7.46 9.73
CA ASP A 43 7.29 -8.42 8.61
C ASP A 43 5.95 -9.16 8.36
N ALA A 44 4.89 -8.39 8.14
CA ALA A 44 3.60 -8.95 7.76
C ALA A 44 3.70 -9.75 6.44
N ILE A 45 3.15 -10.96 6.45
CA ILE A 45 3.21 -11.91 5.32
C ILE A 45 1.87 -11.97 4.59
N GLN A 46 0.76 -12.02 5.34
CA GLN A 46 -0.59 -12.12 4.78
C GLN A 46 -1.63 -11.44 5.67
N ILE A 47 -2.65 -10.89 5.04
CA ILE A 47 -3.72 -10.16 5.70
C ILE A 47 -5.07 -10.69 5.22
N PHE A 48 -5.91 -11.10 6.18
CA PHE A 48 -7.23 -11.65 5.90
C PHE A 48 -8.35 -10.82 6.55
N ARG A 49 -9.47 -10.71 5.84
CA ARG A 49 -10.77 -10.33 6.38
C ARG A 49 -11.59 -11.60 6.60
N ILE A 50 -12.02 -11.82 7.83
CA ILE A 50 -12.81 -12.98 8.22
C ILE A 50 -14.20 -12.53 8.64
N ASN A 51 -15.24 -13.11 8.07
CA ASN A 51 -16.62 -12.92 8.50
C ASN A 51 -17.16 -14.24 9.08
N PRO A 52 -17.21 -14.40 10.42
CA PRO A 52 -17.69 -15.62 11.04
C PRO A 52 -19.17 -15.94 10.75
N SER A 53 -19.99 -14.90 10.51
CA SER A 53 -21.43 -15.06 10.25
C SER A 53 -21.67 -15.69 8.88
N GLU A 54 -20.89 -15.28 7.88
CA GLU A 54 -20.96 -15.78 6.51
C GLU A 54 -20.01 -16.95 6.26
N LYS A 55 -19.11 -17.24 7.22
CA LYS A 55 -18.04 -18.23 7.11
C LYS A 55 -17.12 -17.96 5.92
N SER A 56 -16.88 -16.69 5.63
CA SER A 56 -15.95 -16.26 4.59
C SER A 56 -14.60 -15.86 5.17
N CYS A 57 -13.56 -16.08 4.39
CA CYS A 57 -12.20 -15.65 4.63
C CYS A 57 -11.69 -15.11 3.29
N GLU A 58 -11.41 -13.82 3.25
CA GLU A 58 -10.93 -13.08 2.08
C GLU A 58 -9.49 -12.65 2.33
N ASP A 59 -8.60 -12.97 1.39
CA ASP A 59 -7.23 -12.44 1.39
C ASP A 59 -7.28 -11.02 0.82
N ILE A 60 -6.97 -10.04 1.67
CA ILE A 60 -7.00 -8.61 1.33
C ILE A 60 -5.58 -8.03 1.26
N SER A 61 -4.55 -8.88 1.21
CA SER A 61 -3.14 -8.44 1.22
C SER A 61 -2.83 -7.49 0.06
N GLU A 62 -3.39 -7.77 -1.13
CA GLU A 62 -3.19 -6.94 -2.31
C GLU A 62 -3.84 -5.55 -2.16
N ASP A 63 -5.07 -5.50 -1.65
CA ASP A 63 -5.79 -4.24 -1.42
C ASP A 63 -5.05 -3.39 -0.38
N ILE A 64 -4.54 -4.02 0.68
CA ILE A 64 -3.73 -3.33 1.69
C ILE A 64 -2.38 -2.88 1.11
N ALA A 65 -1.76 -3.66 0.21
CA ALA A 65 -0.50 -3.27 -0.41
C ALA A 65 -0.68 -2.02 -1.29
N GLU A 66 -1.77 -1.92 -2.04
CA GLU A 66 -2.09 -0.71 -2.82
C GLU A 66 -2.25 0.51 -1.92
N ILE A 67 -3.00 0.37 -0.80
CA ILE A 67 -3.20 1.44 0.16
C ILE A 67 -1.86 1.84 0.80
N TYR A 68 -1.04 0.87 1.20
CA TYR A 68 0.25 1.11 1.82
C TYR A 68 1.18 1.89 0.88
N LEU A 69 1.30 1.46 -0.38
CA LEU A 69 2.14 2.14 -1.37
C LEU A 69 1.67 3.58 -1.65
N ARG A 70 0.37 3.84 -1.56
CA ARG A 70 -0.19 5.19 -1.71
C ARG A 70 0.11 6.08 -0.51
N GLU A 71 -0.09 5.58 0.71
CA GLU A 71 0.09 6.37 1.94
C GLU A 71 1.57 6.53 2.32
N CYS A 72 2.42 5.58 1.91
CA CYS A 72 3.86 5.56 2.19
C CYS A 72 4.71 5.72 0.91
N GLU A 73 4.20 6.40 -0.13
CA GLU A 73 4.85 6.55 -1.45
C GLU A 73 6.31 7.02 -1.31
N GLU A 74 6.57 8.08 -0.52
CA GLU A 74 7.92 8.62 -0.31
C GLU A 74 8.88 7.61 0.34
N GLN A 75 8.40 6.81 1.30
CA GLN A 75 9.22 5.81 1.97
C GLN A 75 9.53 4.63 1.03
N CYS A 76 8.52 4.19 0.29
CA CYS A 76 8.64 3.12 -0.70
C CYS A 76 9.56 3.51 -1.86
N PHE A 77 9.51 4.78 -2.30
CA PHE A 77 10.41 5.32 -3.33
C PHE A 77 11.88 5.27 -2.88
N ASN A 78 12.14 5.45 -1.58
CA ASN A 78 13.47 5.33 -1.00
C ASN A 78 13.91 3.88 -0.76
N GLY A 79 13.12 2.89 -1.19
CA GLY A 79 13.40 1.46 -1.04
C GLY A 79 13.18 0.93 0.37
N ASN A 80 12.51 1.68 1.25
CA ASN A 80 12.21 1.24 2.61
C ASN A 80 10.84 0.56 2.64
N ILE A 81 10.81 -0.72 2.33
CA ILE A 81 9.58 -1.54 2.32
C ILE A 81 9.68 -2.54 3.46
N PRO A 82 8.93 -2.34 4.56
CA PRO A 82 9.10 -3.12 5.78
C PRO A 82 8.41 -4.49 5.75
N HIS A 83 7.47 -4.73 4.83
CA HIS A 83 6.60 -5.91 4.87
C HIS A 83 6.71 -6.78 3.62
N ASP A 84 6.91 -8.10 3.80
CA ASP A 84 7.06 -9.07 2.71
C ASP A 84 5.85 -9.12 1.77
N PHE A 85 4.63 -8.96 2.31
CA PHE A 85 3.41 -8.97 1.49
C PHE A 85 3.40 -7.86 0.44
N ILE A 86 4.05 -6.71 0.71
CA ILE A 86 4.15 -5.61 -0.23
C ILE A 86 5.11 -5.98 -1.36
N LEU A 87 6.29 -6.54 -1.03
CA LEU A 87 7.31 -6.95 -2.01
C LEU A 87 6.77 -7.96 -3.03
N HIS A 88 5.83 -8.80 -2.60
CA HIS A 88 5.21 -9.83 -3.42
C HIS A 88 3.86 -9.42 -4.03
N SER A 89 3.39 -8.20 -3.78
CA SER A 89 2.14 -7.67 -4.34
C SER A 89 2.26 -7.29 -5.81
N THR A 90 1.14 -7.36 -6.52
CA THR A 90 1.04 -6.86 -7.90
C THR A 90 1.15 -5.33 -7.93
N ALA A 91 0.60 -4.66 -6.90
CA ALA A 91 0.65 -3.23 -6.68
C ALA A 91 2.09 -2.72 -6.63
N TYR A 92 3.00 -3.44 -5.98
CA TYR A 92 4.41 -3.07 -5.96
C TYR A 92 5.07 -3.21 -7.34
N GLY A 93 4.69 -4.21 -8.12
CA GLY A 93 5.12 -4.32 -9.52
C GLY A 93 4.71 -3.10 -10.36
N PHE A 94 3.45 -2.68 -10.25
CA PHE A 94 2.98 -1.45 -10.92
C PHE A 94 3.70 -0.19 -10.42
N PHE A 95 3.95 -0.10 -9.11
CA PHE A 95 4.71 0.99 -8.52
C PHE A 95 6.13 1.08 -9.09
N LEU A 96 6.84 -0.05 -9.22
CA LEU A 96 8.18 -0.08 -9.82
C LEU A 96 8.18 0.32 -11.30
N ASP A 97 7.16 -0.06 -12.05
CA ASP A 97 7.05 0.31 -13.46
C ASP A 97 6.75 1.81 -13.62
N ASP A 98 5.95 2.41 -12.73
CA ASP A 98 5.72 3.86 -12.69
C ASP A 98 7.02 4.62 -12.38
N ILE A 99 7.84 4.13 -11.44
CA ILE A 99 9.17 4.72 -11.15
C ILE A 99 10.06 4.69 -12.39
N LYS A 100 10.18 3.54 -13.07
CA LYS A 100 11.00 3.43 -14.29
C LYS A 100 10.51 4.36 -15.39
N GLN A 101 9.20 4.52 -15.52
CA GLN A 101 8.62 5.42 -16.51
C GLN A 101 8.98 6.88 -16.19
N ARG A 102 8.87 7.30 -14.92
CA ARG A 102 9.30 8.63 -14.45
C ARG A 102 10.80 8.86 -14.73
N GLU A 103 11.66 7.89 -14.43
CA GLU A 103 13.10 7.99 -14.72
C GLU A 103 13.40 8.14 -16.21
N TYR A 104 12.72 7.35 -17.05
CA TYR A 104 12.87 7.46 -18.51
C TYR A 104 12.42 8.84 -19.01
N ASP A 105 11.29 9.33 -18.54
CA ASP A 105 10.75 10.63 -18.93
C ASP A 105 11.68 11.77 -18.46
N ASP A 106 12.23 11.69 -17.26
CA ASP A 106 13.22 12.64 -16.75
C ASP A 106 14.52 12.64 -17.58
N VAL A 107 14.99 11.48 -18.04
CA VAL A 107 16.16 11.36 -18.94
C VAL A 107 15.87 11.93 -20.33
N MET A 108 14.69 11.65 -20.88
CA MET A 108 14.34 12.01 -22.26
C MET A 108 13.90 13.47 -22.41
N TYR A 109 13.21 14.00 -21.42
CA TYR A 109 12.56 15.31 -21.48
C TYR A 109 13.11 16.32 -20.46
N GLY A 110 14.04 15.90 -19.58
CA GLY A 110 14.47 16.66 -18.41
C GLY A 110 13.50 16.43 -17.25
N SER A 111 13.88 16.78 -16.01
CA SER A 111 12.99 16.53 -14.86
C SER A 111 11.65 17.24 -14.99
N TYR A 112 10.59 16.75 -14.34
CA TYR A 112 9.30 17.46 -14.29
C TYR A 112 9.46 18.96 -13.95
N GLU A 113 10.30 19.29 -12.97
CA GLU A 113 10.61 20.68 -12.62
C GLU A 113 11.29 21.46 -13.76
N GLN A 114 12.15 20.80 -14.55
CA GLN A 114 12.81 21.41 -15.71
C GLN A 114 11.84 21.60 -16.88
N GLN A 115 10.93 20.66 -17.10
CA GLN A 115 9.90 20.72 -18.14
C GLN A 115 8.86 21.81 -17.85
N HIS A 116 8.47 21.96 -16.59
CA HIS A 116 7.43 22.89 -16.15
C HIS A 116 7.98 24.20 -15.55
N ARG A 117 9.29 24.45 -15.68
CA ARG A 117 9.87 25.72 -15.28
C ARG A 117 9.33 26.83 -16.17
N LEU A 118 8.57 27.75 -15.56
CA LEU A 118 8.17 29.00 -16.20
C LEU A 118 9.42 29.70 -16.74
N ARG A 119 9.46 29.87 -18.06
CA ARG A 119 10.49 30.68 -18.70
C ARG A 119 10.13 32.14 -18.51
N SER A 120 11.13 33.00 -18.55
CA SER A 120 10.93 34.46 -18.47
C SER A 120 9.94 34.99 -19.53
N CYS A 121 9.72 34.23 -20.61
CA CYS A 121 8.79 34.53 -21.69
C CYS A 121 7.32 34.15 -21.38
N ASP A 122 7.07 33.31 -20.38
CA ASP A 122 5.73 32.80 -20.03
C ASP A 122 4.99 33.72 -19.04
N VAL A 123 5.65 34.76 -18.54
CA VAL A 123 5.16 35.68 -17.49
C VAL A 123 4.92 37.11 -18.01
N LEU A 124 4.53 37.26 -19.28
CA LEU A 124 4.18 38.56 -19.90
C LEU A 124 2.67 38.80 -19.96
#